data_AF-A0A525VQB7-F1
#
_entry.id   AF-A0A525VQB7-F1
#
_cell.length_a   1.000
_cell.length_b   1.000
_cell.length_c   1.000
_cell.angle_alpha   90.00
_cell.angle_beta   90.00
_cell.angle_gamma   90.00
#
_symmetry.space_group_name_H-M   'P 1'
#
loop_
_entity.id
_entity.type
_entity.pdbx_description
1 polymer ?
#
loop_
_entity_poly.entity_id
_entity_poly.type
_entity_poly.pdbx_seq_one_letter_code
_entity_poly.pdbx_strand_id
1 'polypeptide(L)' 'MTTRLVLCALCCVFLLSCSGDKAKEMLETAEFEERQMNLPHAKQLYEDVIRLYPTSKEATAAQARLAALKQAP' A
#
# COMPACT_ATOMS: atom_id res chain seq x y z
N MET A 1 9.06 -32.10 -19.09
CA MET A 1 9.98 -31.04 -18.58
C MET A 1 9.35 -29.65 -18.74
N THR A 2 8.86 -29.30 -19.93
CA THR A 2 8.20 -28.02 -20.23
C THR A 2 6.92 -27.75 -19.41
N THR A 3 6.06 -28.75 -19.20
CA THR A 3 4.79 -28.58 -18.46
C THR A 3 4.99 -28.19 -16.98
N ARG A 4 6.06 -28.66 -16.35
CA ARG A 4 6.40 -28.31 -14.96
C ARG A 4 6.93 -26.89 -14.83
N LEU A 5 7.71 -26.43 -15.82
CA LEU A 5 8.21 -25.05 -15.88
C LEU A 5 7.08 -24.04 -16.13
N VAL A 6 6.12 -24.38 -17.00
CA VAL A 6 4.93 -23.56 -17.25
C VAL A 6 4.05 -23.47 -16.01
N LEU A 7 3.88 -24.59 -15.27
CA LEU A 7 3.10 -24.61 -14.02
C LEU A 7 3.76 -23.77 -12.91
N CYS A 8 5.08 -23.85 -12.74
CA CYS A 8 5.81 -23.01 -11.78
C CYS A 8 5.74 -21.51 -12.14
N ALA A 9 5.86 -21.17 -13.43
CA ALA A 9 5.76 -19.79 -13.88
C ALA A 9 4.36 -19.20 -13.64
N LEU A 10 3.29 -19.97 -13.83
CA LEU A 10 1.92 -19.52 -13.53
C LEU A 10 1.71 -19.24 -12.04
N CYS A 11 2.24 -20.08 -11.14
CA CYS A 11 2.13 -19.87 -9.69
C CYS A 11 2.80 -18.57 -9.22
N CYS A 12 3.91 -18.16 -9.83
CA CYS A 12 4.59 -16.91 -9.49
C CYS A 12 3.76 -15.66 -9.81
N VAL A 13 2.92 -15.70 -10.86
CA VAL A 13 2.05 -14.58 -11.25
C VAL A 13 0.93 -14.35 -10.23
N PHE A 14 0.36 -15.43 -9.67
CA PHE A 14 -0.69 -15.31 -8.65
C PHE A 14 -0.20 -14.69 -7.33
N LEU A 15 1.06 -14.92 -6.95
CA LEU A 15 1.64 -14.34 -5.73
C LEU A 15 1.83 -12.82 -5.82
N LEU A 16 2.03 -12.29 -7.03
CA LEU A 16 2.18 -10.83 -7.23
C LEU A 16 0.85 -10.10 -7.05
N SER A 17 -0.28 -10.73 -7.41
CA SER A 17 -1.61 -10.12 -7.34
C SER A 17 -2.13 -9.95 -5.90
N CYS A 18 -1.61 -10.71 -4.94
CA CYS A 18 -2.09 -10.67 -3.55
C CYS A 18 -1.54 -9.46 -2.76
N SER A 19 -0.53 -8.77 -3.29
CA SER A 19 0.10 -7.62 -2.62
C SER A 19 -0.64 -6.30 -2.85
N GLY A 20 -1.30 -6.13 -4.01
CA GLY A 20 -2.00 -4.90 -4.38
C GLY A 20 -3.23 -4.61 -3.51
N ASP A 21 -4.02 -5.64 -3.20
CA ASP A 21 -5.21 -5.50 -2.36
C ASP A 21 -4.87 -5.01 -0.96
N LYS A 22 -3.77 -5.51 -0.38
CA LYS A 22 -3.33 -5.11 0.97
C LYS A 22 -2.82 -3.67 1.03
N ALA A 23 -2.07 -3.22 0.02
CA ALA A 23 -1.60 -1.83 -0.03
C ALA A 23 -2.80 -0.86 -0.10
N LYS A 24 -3.82 -1.25 -0.87
CA LYS A 24 -5.06 -0.49 -1.02
C LYS A 24 -5.86 -0.42 0.28
N GLU A 25 -6.10 -1.56 0.93
CA GLU A 25 -6.81 -1.60 2.23
C GLU A 25 -6.11 -0.75 3.31
N MET A 26 -4.77 -0.79 3.37
CA MET A 26 -4.01 0.02 4.32
C MET A 26 -4.12 1.52 4.02
N LEU A 27 -4.07 1.91 2.75
CA LEU A 27 -4.27 3.30 2.35
C LEU A 27 -5.69 3.78 2.71
N GLU A 28 -6.72 3.00 2.40
CA GLU A 28 -8.11 3.32 2.74
C GLU A 28 -8.31 3.48 4.25
N THR A 29 -7.62 2.67 5.06
CA THR A 29 -7.62 2.78 6.52
C THR A 29 -6.94 4.08 6.99
N ALA A 30 -5.79 4.44 6.40
CA ALA A 30 -5.12 5.71 6.71
C ALA A 30 -6.03 6.91 6.43
N GLU A 31 -6.70 6.93 5.28
CA GLU A 31 -7.65 7.98 4.90
C GLU A 31 -8.89 7.99 5.81
N PHE A 32 -9.35 6.83 6.26
CA PHE A 32 -10.45 6.74 7.22
C PHE A 32 -10.08 7.37 8.56
N GLU A 33 -8.95 6.99 9.14
CA GLU A 33 -8.44 7.55 10.40
C GLU A 33 -8.24 9.06 10.30
N GLU A 34 -7.76 9.53 9.15
CA GLU A 34 -7.62 10.96 8.89
C GLU A 34 -8.97 11.69 8.92
N ARG A 35 -10.01 11.14 8.27
CA ARG A 35 -11.38 11.70 8.31
C ARG A 35 -11.99 11.66 9.72
N GLN A 36 -11.55 10.73 10.57
CA GLN A 36 -11.92 10.65 11.98
C GLN A 36 -11.07 11.56 12.89
N MET A 37 -10.24 12.43 12.31
CA MET A 37 -9.31 13.32 13.03
C MET A 37 -8.26 12.60 13.88
N ASN A 38 -8.05 11.30 13.65
CA ASN A 38 -6.97 10.52 14.27
C ASN A 38 -5.67 10.69 13.48
N LEU A 39 -5.21 11.94 13.38
CA LEU A 39 -4.07 12.33 12.55
C LEU A 39 -2.76 11.60 12.91
N PRO A 40 -2.43 11.32 14.19
CA PRO A 40 -1.23 10.55 14.52
C PRO A 40 -1.25 9.14 13.92
N HIS A 41 -2.37 8.42 14.03
CA HIS A 41 -2.48 7.07 13.48
C HIS A 41 -2.54 7.08 11.95
N ALA A 42 -3.27 8.02 11.36
CA ALA A 42 -3.29 8.20 9.91
C ALA A 42 -1.89 8.40 9.32
N LYS A 43 -1.06 9.26 9.94
CA LYS A 43 0.34 9.49 9.53
C LYS A 43 1.16 8.21 9.60
N GLN A 44 1.03 7.45 10.69
CA GLN A 44 1.70 6.16 10.84
C GLN A 44 1.29 5.18 9.73
N LEU A 45 0.00 5.06 9.43
CA LEU A 45 -0.49 4.17 8.39
C LEU A 45 0.02 4.58 6.99
N TYR A 46 0.06 5.88 6.68
CA TYR A 46 0.68 6.35 5.43
C TYR A 46 2.17 5.96 5.36
N GLU A 47 2.93 6.13 6.44
CA GLU A 47 4.34 5.71 6.51
C GLU A 47 4.49 4.19 6.31
N ASP A 48 3.59 3.40 6.87
CA ASP A 48 3.60 1.95 6.73
C ASP A 48 3.26 1.50 5.29
N VAL A 49 2.31 2.15 4.61
CA VAL A 49 2.03 1.88 3.18
C VAL A 49 3.28 2.13 2.34
N ILE A 50 3.99 3.25 2.57
CA ILE A 50 5.22 3.60 1.84
C ILE A 50 6.32 2.58 2.10
N ARG A 51 6.49 2.15 3.35
CA ARG A 51 7.55 1.22 3.76
C ARG A 51 7.31 -0.20 3.26
N LEU A 52 6.07 -0.68 3.31
CA LEU A 52 5.71 -2.07 2.97
C LEU A 52 5.45 -2.28 1.49
N TYR A 53 4.99 -1.24 0.77
CA TYR A 53 4.64 -1.32 -0.65
C TYR A 53 5.29 -0.19 -1.47
N PRO A 54 6.62 0.00 -1.41
CA PRO A 54 7.29 1.21 -1.90
C PRO A 54 7.15 1.47 -3.40
N THR A 55 6.81 0.46 -4.20
CA THR A 55 6.63 0.58 -5.66
C THR A 55 5.16 0.62 -6.09
N SER A 56 4.21 0.63 -5.16
CA SER A 56 2.79 0.64 -5.46
C SER A 56 2.28 2.06 -5.75
N LYS A 57 1.14 2.17 -6.44
CA LYS A 57 0.47 3.46 -6.64
C LYS A 57 -0.04 4.03 -5.31
N GLU A 58 -0.37 3.16 -4.35
CA GLU A 58 -0.82 3.50 -3.01
C GLU A 58 0.30 4.16 -2.20
N ALA A 59 1.55 3.70 -2.32
CA ALA A 59 2.69 4.37 -1.70
C ALA A 59 2.89 5.79 -2.25
N THR A 60 2.72 5.98 -3.57
CA THR A 60 2.76 7.33 -4.18
C THR A 60 1.65 8.23 -3.62
N ALA A 61 0.43 7.72 -3.49
CA ALA A 61 -0.68 8.47 -2.88
C ALA A 61 -0.41 8.81 -1.40
N ALA A 62 0.08 7.83 -0.63
CA ALA A 62 0.44 8.01 0.78
C ALA A 62 1.55 9.06 0.97
N GLN A 63 2.58 9.08 0.11
CA GLN A 63 3.63 10.10 0.14
C GLN A 63 3.06 11.51 -0.05
N ALA A 64 2.23 11.69 -1.08
CA ALA A 64 1.61 12.97 -1.38
C ALA A 64 0.74 13.46 -0.21
N ARG A 65 -0.06 12.57 0.38
CA ARG A 65 -0.93 12.94 1.50
C ARG A 65 -0.14 13.23 2.78
N LEU A 66 0.86 12.42 3.11
CA LEU A 66 1.72 12.62 4.27
C LEU A 66 2.48 13.96 4.17
N ALA A 67 2.95 14.34 2.98
CA ALA A 67 3.57 15.64 2.75
C ALA A 67 2.59 16.81 3.02
N ALA A 68 1.35 16.71 2.55
CA ALA A 68 0.33 17.71 2.81
C ALA A 68 0.00 17.84 4.31
N LEU A 69 -0.09 16.72 5.04
CA LEU A 69 -0.36 16.70 6.49
C LEU A 69 0.82 17.21 7.35
N LYS A 70 2.02 17.32 6.79
CA LYS A 70 3.19 17.95 7.44
C LYS A 70 3.24 19.47 7.25
N GLN A 71 2.52 19.98 6.24
CA GLN A 71 2.42 21.41 5.95
C GLN A 71 1.20 22.06 6.60
N ALA A 72 0.22 21.26 7.05
CA ALA A 72 -0.92 21.73 7.82
C ALA A 72 -0.45 22.21 9.21
N PRO A 73 -0.91 23.39 9.67
CA PRO A 73 -0.53 23.97 10.97
C PRO A 73 -1.06 23.16 12.16
#